data_AF-A0ABD1TF47-F1
#
_entry.id   AF-A0ABD1TF47-F1
#
_cell.length_a   1.000
_cell.length_b   1.000
_cell.length_c   1.000
_cell.angle_alpha   90.00
_cell.angle_beta   90.00
_cell.angle_gamma   90.00
#
_symmetry.space_group_name_H-M   'P 1'
#
loop_
_entity.id
_entity.type
_entity.pdbx_description
1 polymer ?
#
loop_
_entity_poly.entity_id
_entity_poly.type
_entity_poly.pdbx_seq_one_letter_code
_entity_poly.pdbx_strand_id
1 'polypeptide(L)'
;MNRFNDLRQKMNSEYRETVQRRYYTVTGENPNKKILDNLIATGESETFLQKAIQEQGRGQVIDTIMEIQERHDAVKEMEKNLRELHQVFMDMAVLVQDQGEQLNDIDIHVNRANSFVRGGTQQLEVARKRQKNTRKIISAGLAGWGGDFFELEKNTNLNKIKLFRIYLYFL
;
A
#
# COMPACT_ATOMS: atom_id res chain seq x y z
N MET A 1 4.67 -13.24 14.20
CA MET A 1 4.35 -12.80 15.57
C MET A 1 4.81 -13.77 16.65
N ASN A 2 4.36 -15.03 16.68
CA ASN A 2 4.77 -15.99 17.72
C ASN A 2 6.28 -16.17 17.81
N ARG A 3 6.96 -16.41 16.68
CA ARG A 3 8.41 -16.62 16.61
C ARG A 3 9.26 -15.47 17.18
N PHE A 4 8.76 -14.24 17.11
CA PHE A 4 9.44 -13.06 17.67
C PHE A 4 9.26 -12.97 19.18
N ASN A 5 8.03 -13.23 19.67
CA ASN A 5 7.76 -13.31 21.11
C ASN A 5 8.54 -14.45 21.75
N ASP A 6 8.64 -15.60 21.08
CA ASP A 6 9.41 -16.76 21.53
C ASP A 6 10.91 -16.42 21.63
N LEU A 7 11.46 -15.74 20.62
CA LEU A 7 12.86 -15.31 20.63
C LEU A 7 13.12 -14.29 21.76
N ARG A 8 12.21 -13.35 21.97
CA ARG A 8 12.34 -12.35 23.04
C ARG A 8 12.28 -12.98 24.43
N GLN A 9 11.38 -13.95 24.61
CA GLN A 9 11.27 -14.70 25.86
C GLN A 9 12.52 -15.54 26.11
N LYS A 10 13.04 -16.21 25.08
CA LYS A 10 14.27 -16.98 25.15
C LYS A 10 15.47 -16.08 25.53
N MET A 11 15.64 -14.96 24.85
CA MET A 11 16.73 -14.01 25.13
C MET A 11 16.67 -13.48 26.57
N ASN A 12 15.49 -13.09 27.06
CA ASN A 12 15.31 -12.65 28.44
C ASN A 12 15.63 -13.76 29.46
N SER A 13 15.26 -15.00 29.16
CA SER A 13 15.57 -16.14 30.02
C SER A 13 17.08 -16.42 30.10
N GLU A 14 17.78 -16.38 28.97
CA GLU A 14 19.23 -16.58 28.90
C GLU A 14 20.01 -15.45 29.60
N TYR A 15 19.55 -14.21 29.45
CA TYR A 15 20.13 -13.07 30.16
C TYR A 15 19.97 -13.20 31.67
N ARG A 16 18.75 -13.55 32.12
CA ARG A 16 18.45 -13.76 33.54
C ARG A 16 19.31 -14.86 34.16
N GLU A 17 19.50 -15.98 33.46
CA GLU A 17 20.34 -17.07 33.92
C GLU A 17 21.83 -16.66 34.01
N THR A 18 22.30 -15.88 33.05
CA THR A 18 23.69 -15.39 33.03
C THR A 18 23.98 -14.48 34.22
N VAL A 19 23.08 -13.53 34.50
CA VAL A 19 23.22 -12.61 35.65
C VAL A 19 23.19 -13.40 36.97
N GLN A 20 22.29 -14.36 37.10
CA GLN A 20 22.20 -15.21 38.29
C GLN A 20 23.49 -16.00 38.53
N ARG A 21 24.06 -16.61 37.48
CA ARG A 21 25.28 -17.41 37.60
C ARG A 21 26.47 -16.56 38.04
N ARG A 22 26.64 -15.36 37.47
CA ARG A 22 27.72 -14.44 37.84
C ARG A 22 27.56 -13.90 39.25
N TYR A 23 26.34 -13.62 39.68
CA TYR A 23 26.05 -13.23 41.06
C TYR A 23 26.52 -14.32 42.04
N TYR A 24 26.21 -15.59 41.75
CA TYR A 24 26.64 -16.72 42.56
C TYR A 24 28.16 -16.91 42.57
N THR A 25 28.83 -16.77 41.42
CA THR A 25 30.29 -16.90 41.34
C THR A 25 31.02 -15.90 42.23
N VAL A 26 30.46 -14.70 42.38
CA VAL A 26 31.10 -13.60 43.10
C VAL A 26 30.71 -13.54 44.58
N THR A 27 29.45 -13.81 44.91
CA THR A 27 28.94 -13.71 46.29
C THR A 27 28.87 -15.05 47.01
N GLY A 28 28.93 -16.17 46.29
CA GLY A 28 28.71 -17.52 46.82
C GLY A 28 27.25 -17.83 47.16
N GLU A 29 26.32 -16.88 46.99
CA GLU A 29 24.91 -17.03 47.33
C GLU A 29 24.00 -16.87 46.11
N ASN A 30 22.81 -17.49 46.13
CA ASN A 30 21.83 -17.31 45.06
C ASN A 30 21.06 -15.99 45.23
N PRO A 31 20.89 -15.17 44.17
CA PRO A 31 20.19 -13.90 44.27
C PRO A 31 18.69 -14.13 44.47
N ASN A 32 18.08 -13.33 45.34
CA ASN A 32 16.63 -13.29 45.49
C ASN A 32 15.98 -12.65 44.25
N LYS A 33 14.73 -13.02 43.93
CA LYS A 33 14.05 -12.60 42.70
C LYS A 33 14.05 -11.08 42.49
N LYS A 34 13.80 -10.32 43.57
CA LYS A 34 13.83 -8.84 43.56
C LYS A 34 15.22 -8.27 43.27
N ILE A 35 16.28 -8.89 43.79
CA ILE A 35 17.66 -8.45 43.57
C ILE A 35 18.04 -8.69 42.11
N LEU A 36 17.67 -9.86 41.58
CA LEU A 36 17.91 -10.22 40.19
C LEU A 36 17.15 -9.30 39.22
N ASP A 37 15.88 -9.01 39.52
CA ASP A 37 15.06 -8.09 38.71
C ASP A 37 15.61 -6.66 38.75
N ASN A 38 16.10 -6.20 39.91
CA ASN A 38 16.75 -4.90 40.04
C ASN A 38 18.06 -4.84 39.26
N LEU A 39 18.93 -5.84 39.37
CA LEU A 39 20.20 -5.91 38.61
C LEU A 39 19.97 -5.87 37.09
N ILE A 40 18.93 -6.55 36.61
CA ILE A 40 18.51 -6.56 35.21
C ILE A 40 17.97 -5.17 34.79
N ALA A 41 17.20 -4.51 35.65
CA ALA A 41 16.55 -3.25 35.36
C ALA A 41 17.47 -2.03 35.46
N THR A 42 18.37 -2.00 36.45
CA THR A 42 19.23 -0.85 36.72
C THR A 42 20.59 -0.94 36.01
N GLY A 43 21.04 -2.15 35.66
CA GLY A 43 22.39 -2.35 35.14
C GLY A 43 23.48 -1.95 36.13
N GLU A 44 23.17 -1.88 37.43
CA GLU A 44 24.11 -1.48 38.50
C GLU A 44 25.14 -2.57 38.79
N SER A 45 26.02 -2.81 37.82
CA SER A 45 27.25 -3.59 37.95
C SER A 45 28.19 -3.00 39.02
N GLU A 46 28.11 -1.70 39.28
CA GLU A 46 29.00 -0.93 40.16
C GLU A 46 28.83 -1.22 41.67
N THR A 47 27.60 -1.35 42.16
CA THR A 47 27.35 -1.71 43.57
C THR A 47 27.76 -3.15 43.85
N PHE A 48 27.62 -4.02 42.85
CA PHE A 48 28.15 -5.38 42.84
C PHE A 48 29.70 -5.40 42.83
N LEU A 49 30.34 -4.56 42.00
CA LEU A 49 31.79 -4.28 41.97
C LEU A 49 32.34 -4.00 43.37
N GLN A 50 31.63 -3.17 44.14
CA GLN A 50 32.05 -2.76 45.48
C GLN A 50 32.06 -3.92 46.48
N LYS A 51 31.04 -4.79 46.47
CA LYS A 51 30.98 -5.99 47.34
C LYS A 51 32.00 -7.06 46.92
N ALA A 52 32.13 -7.30 45.63
CA ALA A 52 33.01 -8.30 45.06
C ALA A 52 34.50 -8.00 45.29
N ILE A 53 34.89 -6.72 45.19
CA ILE A 53 36.24 -6.23 45.54
C ILE A 53 36.54 -6.44 47.03
N GLN A 54 35.52 -6.39 47.88
CA GLN A 54 35.65 -6.57 49.33
C GLN A 54 35.83 -8.03 49.73
N GLU A 55 35.24 -8.98 48.98
CA GLU A 55 35.18 -10.40 49.35
C GLU A 55 36.22 -11.30 48.64
N GLN A 56 36.61 -11.03 47.39
CA GLN A 56 37.31 -12.06 46.58
C GLN A 56 38.61 -11.64 45.85
N GLY A 57 39.07 -10.40 46.04
CA GLY A 57 40.34 -9.93 45.48
C GLY A 57 40.24 -9.43 44.02
N ARG A 58 41.07 -8.44 43.71
CA ARG A 58 40.92 -7.47 42.62
C ARG A 58 40.91 -7.99 41.17
N GLY A 59 41.42 -9.20 40.89
CA GLY A 59 41.72 -9.64 39.51
C GLY A 59 40.52 -10.20 38.74
N GLN A 60 39.98 -11.34 39.18
CA GLN A 60 38.95 -12.09 38.44
C GLN A 60 37.57 -11.40 38.43
N VAL A 61 37.30 -10.58 39.44
CA VAL A 61 36.05 -9.83 39.60
C VAL A 61 35.94 -8.72 38.55
N ILE A 62 37.03 -7.99 38.28
CA ILE A 62 37.01 -6.86 37.34
C ILE A 62 36.76 -7.36 35.92
N ASP A 63 37.43 -8.44 35.49
CA ASP A 63 37.23 -9.03 34.16
C ASP A 63 35.79 -9.52 33.97
N THR A 64 35.24 -10.21 34.98
CA THR A 64 33.86 -10.70 34.93
C THR A 64 32.84 -9.57 34.82
N ILE A 65 33.13 -8.43 35.44
CA ILE A 65 32.22 -7.28 35.45
C ILE A 65 32.33 -6.45 34.17
N MET A 66 33.53 -6.28 33.62
CA MET A 66 33.69 -5.69 32.29
C MET A 66 32.89 -6.44 31.23
N GLU A 67 32.91 -7.77 31.28
CA GLU A 67 32.12 -8.58 30.34
C GLU A 67 30.61 -8.47 30.58
N ILE A 68 30.14 -8.28 31.83
CA ILE A 68 28.72 -7.98 32.12
C ILE A 68 28.34 -6.64 31.48
N GLN A 69 29.18 -5.63 31.66
CA GLN A 69 28.92 -4.27 31.17
C GLN A 69 28.86 -4.24 29.65
N GLU A 70 29.82 -4.87 28.98
CA GLU A 70 29.86 -4.95 27.51
C GLU A 70 28.63 -5.67 26.94
N ARG A 71 28.18 -6.76 27.60
CA ARG A 71 26.92 -7.42 27.21
C ARG A 71 25.69 -6.56 27.49
N HIS A 72 25.66 -5.82 28.59
CA HIS A 72 24.55 -4.93 28.91
C HIS A 72 24.42 -3.82 27.87
N ASP A 73 25.54 -3.21 27.47
CA ASP A 73 25.57 -2.18 26.44
C ASP A 73 25.09 -2.74 25.09
N ALA A 74 25.51 -3.95 24.72
CA ALA A 74 25.02 -4.63 23.52
C ALA A 74 23.50 -4.94 23.57
N VAL A 75 22.97 -5.36 24.72
CA VAL A 75 21.52 -5.56 24.91
C VAL A 75 20.75 -4.25 24.79
N LYS A 76 21.27 -3.18 25.39
CA LYS A 76 20.67 -1.85 25.34
C LYS A 76 20.64 -1.29 23.92
N GLU A 77 21.69 -1.52 23.14
CA GLU A 77 21.72 -1.19 21.71
C GLU A 77 20.70 -2.02 20.92
N MET A 78 20.59 -3.32 21.18
CA MET A 78 19.56 -4.16 20.57
C MET A 78 18.14 -3.69 20.91
N GLU A 79 17.87 -3.30 22.17
CA GLU A 79 16.57 -2.75 22.57
C GLU A 79 16.24 -1.44 21.84
N LYS A 80 17.24 -0.55 21.69
CA LYS A 80 17.08 0.69 20.93
C LYS A 80 16.73 0.39 19.47
N ASN A 81 17.50 -0.48 18.81
CA ASN A 81 17.27 -0.86 17.42
C ASN A 81 15.89 -1.52 17.23
N LEU A 82 15.46 -2.33 18.20
CA LEU A 82 14.15 -2.99 18.18
C LEU A 82 13.00 -2.01 18.39
N ARG A 83 13.19 -0.96 19.20
CA ARG A 83 12.23 0.14 19.37
C ARG A 83 12.12 0.97 18.09
N GLU A 84 13.23 1.29 17.44
CA GLU A 84 13.25 1.98 16.16
C GLU A 84 12.55 1.16 15.07
N LEU A 85 12.84 -0.14 14.99
CA LEU A 85 12.15 -1.05 14.07
C LEU A 85 10.65 -1.12 14.36
N HIS A 86 10.24 -1.15 15.63
CA HIS A 86 8.83 -1.11 16.00
C HIS A 86 8.15 0.18 15.52
N GLN A 87 8.83 1.32 15.66
CA GLN A 87 8.33 2.60 15.15
C GLN A 87 8.16 2.56 13.64
N VAL A 88 9.15 2.06 12.88
CA VAL A 88 9.04 1.89 11.42
C VAL A 88 7.87 0.98 11.05
N PHE A 89 7.62 -0.09 11.81
CA PHE A 89 6.46 -0.96 11.60
C PHE A 89 5.13 -0.24 11.84
N MET A 90 5.04 0.60 12.88
CA MET A 90 3.83 1.39 13.15
C MET A 90 3.62 2.46 12.07
N ASP A 91 4.68 3.15 11.64
CA ASP A 91 4.62 4.14 10.57
C ASP A 91 4.22 3.48 9.23
N MET A 92 4.72 2.28 8.94
CA MET A 92 4.26 1.48 7.79
C MET A 92 2.80 1.04 7.94
N ALA A 93 2.34 0.69 9.14
CA ALA A 93 0.94 0.32 9.36
C ALA A 93 -0.01 1.50 9.09
N VAL A 94 0.38 2.72 9.46
CA VAL A 94 -0.35 3.95 9.13
C VAL A 94 -0.34 4.20 7.62
N LEU A 95 0.81 4.10 6.96
CA LEU A 95 0.92 4.30 5.50
C LEU A 95 0.16 3.24 4.70
N VAL A 96 0.11 1.99 5.15
CA VAL A 96 -0.68 0.92 4.53
C VAL A 96 -2.17 1.12 4.76
N GLN A 97 -2.58 1.69 5.90
CA GLN A 97 -3.97 2.05 6.15
C GLN A 97 -4.42 3.22 5.25
N ASP A 98 -3.54 4.20 5.01
CA ASP A 98 -3.77 5.32 4.08
C ASP A 98 -3.79 4.85 2.61
N GLN A 99 -2.93 3.90 2.24
CA GLN A 99 -2.93 3.26 0.91
C GLN A 99 -4.03 2.19 0.72
N GLY A 100 -4.69 1.75 1.80
CA GLY A 100 -5.79 0.79 1.76
C GLY A 100 -7.03 1.33 1.03
N GLU A 101 -7.19 2.66 0.96
CA GLU A 101 -8.28 3.30 0.22
C GLU A 101 -8.01 3.31 -1.30
N GLN A 102 -6.74 3.33 -1.73
CA GLN A 102 -6.36 3.39 -3.15
C GLN A 102 -6.40 2.04 -3.88
N LEU A 103 -6.47 0.90 -3.18
CA LEU A 103 -6.76 -0.38 -3.85
C LEU A 103 -8.21 -0.44 -4.37
N ASN A 104 -9.12 0.35 -3.81
CA ASN A 104 -10.48 0.51 -4.33
C ASN A 104 -10.53 1.36 -5.61
N ASP A 105 -9.50 2.17 -5.87
CA ASP A 105 -9.49 3.05 -7.03
C ASP A 105 -9.31 2.30 -8.35
N ILE A 106 -8.57 1.18 -8.39
CA ILE A 106 -8.42 0.40 -9.63
C ILE A 106 -9.76 -0.19 -10.07
N ASP A 107 -10.51 -0.80 -9.15
CA ASP A 107 -11.82 -1.37 -9.49
C ASP A 107 -12.82 -0.27 -9.87
N ILE A 108 -12.80 0.88 -9.17
CA ILE A 108 -13.63 2.03 -9.54
C ILE A 108 -13.24 2.61 -10.91
N HIS A 109 -11.94 2.73 -11.23
CA HIS A 109 -11.47 3.25 -12.51
C HIS A 109 -11.76 2.28 -13.65
N VAL A 110 -11.58 0.98 -13.45
CA VAL A 110 -11.91 -0.06 -14.43
C VAL A 110 -13.43 -0.11 -14.66
N ASN A 111 -14.25 -0.05 -13.61
CA ASN A 111 -15.70 -0.03 -13.73
C ASN A 111 -16.20 1.25 -14.42
N ARG A 112 -15.62 2.42 -14.12
CA ARG A 112 -15.93 3.68 -14.82
C ARG A 112 -15.54 3.61 -16.29
N ALA A 113 -14.33 3.15 -16.61
CA ALA A 113 -13.86 2.99 -17.99
C ALA A 113 -14.77 2.03 -18.77
N ASN A 114 -15.14 0.89 -18.18
CA ASN A 114 -16.07 -0.07 -18.78
C ASN A 114 -17.45 0.55 -19.04
N SER A 115 -17.99 1.31 -18.08
CA SER A 115 -19.27 2.00 -18.25
C SER A 115 -19.22 3.05 -19.36
N PHE A 116 -18.15 3.83 -19.46
CA PHE A 116 -17.95 4.80 -20.54
C PHE A 116 -17.85 4.14 -21.91
N VAL A 117 -17.07 3.07 -22.03
CA VAL A 117 -16.94 2.32 -23.29
C VAL A 117 -18.29 1.74 -23.70
N ARG A 118 -19.03 1.10 -22.78
CA ARG A 118 -20.35 0.52 -23.06
C ARG A 118 -21.35 1.59 -23.51
N GLY A 119 -21.39 2.73 -22.82
CA GLY A 119 -22.22 3.87 -23.21
C GLY A 119 -21.84 4.42 -24.59
N GLY A 120 -20.54 4.57 -24.85
CA GLY A 120 -20.01 4.98 -26.16
C GLY A 120 -20.42 4.02 -27.27
N THR A 121 -20.33 2.71 -27.05
CA THR A 121 -20.76 1.69 -28.03
C THR A 121 -22.24 1.81 -28.35
N GLN A 122 -23.11 1.99 -27.34
CA GLN A 122 -24.54 2.19 -27.57
C GLN A 122 -24.82 3.45 -28.41
N GLN A 123 -24.15 4.56 -28.11
CA GLN A 123 -24.29 5.79 -28.89
C GLN A 123 -23.81 5.61 -30.34
N LEU A 124 -22.73 4.88 -30.55
CA LEU A 124 -22.24 4.54 -31.89
C LEU A 124 -23.22 3.65 -32.67
N GLU A 125 -23.89 2.70 -32.01
CA GLU A 125 -24.95 1.90 -32.64
C GLU A 125 -26.14 2.75 -33.08
N VAL A 126 -26.60 3.64 -32.20
CA VAL A 126 -27.69 4.58 -32.51
C VAL A 126 -27.29 5.49 -33.67
N ALA A 127 -26.07 6.05 -33.64
CA ALA A 127 -25.54 6.88 -34.71
C ALA A 127 -25.46 6.11 -36.04
N ARG A 128 -25.01 4.85 -36.02
CA ARG A 128 -24.97 3.97 -37.20
C ARG A 128 -26.38 3.70 -37.75
N LYS A 129 -27.37 3.48 -36.89
CA LYS A 129 -28.77 3.28 -37.29
C LYS A 129 -29.34 4.54 -37.93
N ARG A 130 -29.12 5.71 -37.32
CA ARG A 130 -29.50 7.01 -37.86
C ARG A 130 -28.85 7.26 -39.22
N GLN A 131 -27.54 7.06 -39.35
CA GLN A 131 -26.80 7.22 -40.60
C GLN A 131 -27.35 6.32 -41.72
N LYS A 132 -27.66 5.05 -41.42
CA LYS A 132 -28.28 4.13 -42.40
C LYS A 132 -29.67 4.62 -42.83
N ASN A 133 -30.49 5.10 -41.91
CA ASN A 133 -31.83 5.62 -42.22
C ASN A 133 -31.75 6.91 -43.05
N THR A 134 -30.87 7.84 -42.69
CA THR A 134 -30.62 9.06 -43.47
C THR A 134 -30.21 8.73 -44.90
N ARG A 135 -29.28 7.77 -45.10
CA ARG A 135 -28.90 7.33 -46.46
C ARG A 135 -30.08 6.76 -47.24
N LYS A 136 -30.94 5.96 -46.61
CA LYS A 136 -32.16 5.43 -47.25
C LYS A 136 -33.11 6.54 -47.69
N ILE A 137 -33.34 7.53 -46.83
CA ILE A 137 -34.21 8.67 -47.12
C ILE A 137 -33.65 9.49 -48.27
N ILE A 138 -32.34 9.80 -48.25
CA ILE A 138 -31.69 10.53 -49.33
C ILE A 138 -31.79 9.75 -50.65
N SER A 139 -31.53 8.43 -50.65
CA SER A 139 -31.67 7.62 -51.87
C SER A 139 -33.10 7.58 -52.40
N ALA A 140 -34.10 7.51 -51.51
CA ALA A 140 -35.51 7.53 -51.90
C ALA A 140 -35.93 8.90 -52.46
N GLY A 141 -35.47 9.99 -51.83
CA GLY A 141 -35.69 11.35 -52.31
C GLY A 141 -35.10 11.57 -53.69
N LEU A 142 -33.84 11.19 -53.91
CA LEU A 142 -33.17 11.32 -55.22
C LEU A 142 -33.87 10.48 -56.30
N ALA A 143 -34.35 9.27 -55.97
CA ALA A 143 -35.10 8.45 -56.91
C ALA A 143 -36.46 9.07 -57.29
N GLY A 144 -37.19 9.63 -56.31
CA GLY A 144 -38.45 10.33 -56.55
C GLY A 144 -38.27 11.58 -57.42
N TRP A 145 -37.28 12.40 -57.11
CA TRP A 145 -36.96 13.60 -57.90
C TRP A 145 -36.53 13.26 -59.33
N GLY A 146 -35.80 12.15 -59.53
CA GLY A 146 -35.46 11.66 -60.87
C GLY A 146 -36.69 11.25 -61.68
N GLY A 147 -37.69 10.62 -61.03
CA GLY A 147 -38.98 10.29 -61.64
C GLY A 147 -39.77 11.53 -62.03
N ASP A 148 -39.97 12.46 -61.10
CA ASP A 148 -40.67 13.73 -61.33
C ASP A 148 -39.99 14.57 -62.42
N PHE A 149 -38.65 14.59 -62.45
CA PHE A 149 -37.88 15.27 -63.49
C PHE A 149 -38.07 14.64 -64.88
N PHE A 150 -38.05 13.31 -64.98
CA PHE A 150 -38.27 12.60 -66.24
C PHE A 150 -39.71 12.78 -66.77
N GLU A 151 -40.69 12.88 -65.86
CA GLU A 151 -42.09 13.14 -66.21
C GLU A 151 -42.31 14.60 -66.66
N LEU A 152 -41.59 15.55 -66.04
CA LEU A 152 -41.53 16.95 -66.49
C LEU A 152 -40.78 17.12 -67.82
N GLU A 153 -39.79 16.29 -68.13
CA GLU A 153 -39.07 16.34 -69.42
C GLU A 153 -39.94 15.85 -70.59
N LYS A 154 -40.80 14.84 -70.35
CA LYS A 154 -41.80 14.39 -71.33
C LYS A 154 -42.89 15.44 -71.60
N ASN A 155 -43.19 16.29 -70.61
CA ASN A 155 -44.18 17.35 -70.72
C ASN A 155 -43.45 18.67 -70.99
N THR A 156 -43.18 18.98 -72.27
CA THR A 156 -42.34 20.05 -72.85
C THR A 156 -42.69 21.51 -72.47
N ASN A 157 -43.07 21.77 -71.23
CA ASN A 157 -43.34 23.08 -70.69
C ASN A 157 -42.05 23.65 -70.08
N LEU A 158 -41.27 24.36 -70.90
CA LEU A 158 -39.98 24.97 -70.52
C LEU A 158 -40.03 25.81 -69.23
N ASN A 159 -41.19 26.38 -68.88
CA ASN A 159 -41.33 27.17 -67.65
C ASN A 159 -41.31 26.30 -66.39
N LYS A 160 -41.86 25.08 -66.43
CA LYS A 160 -41.80 24.14 -65.30
C LYS A 160 -40.37 23.61 -65.09
N ILE A 161 -39.66 23.32 -66.17
CA ILE A 161 -38.25 22.86 -66.11
C ILE A 161 -37.34 23.96 -65.54
N LYS A 162 -37.53 25.23 -65.94
CA LYS A 162 -36.76 26.36 -65.39
C LYS A 162 -37.00 26.58 -63.89
N LEU A 163 -38.25 26.45 -63.42
CA LEU A 163 -38.59 26.58 -62.00
C LEU A 163 -37.98 25.44 -61.16
N PHE A 164 -37.97 24.21 -61.67
CA PHE A 164 -37.38 23.06 -60.98
C PHE A 164 -35.84 23.20 -60.85
N ARG A 165 -35.19 23.76 -61.86
CA ARG A 165 -33.74 24.02 -61.87
C ARG A 165 -33.31 25.07 -60.84
N ILE A 166 -34.16 26.06 -60.56
CA ILE A 166 -33.94 27.07 -59.50
C ILE A 166 -34.06 26.42 -58.12
N TYR A 167 -35.02 25.51 -57.94
CA TYR A 167 -35.27 24.84 -56.66
C TYR A 167 -34.11 23.89 -56.26
N LEU A 168 -33.47 23.25 -57.23
CA LEU A 168 -32.28 22.41 -57.01
C LEU A 168 -31.00 23.20 -56.68
N TYR A 169 -30.92 24.48 -57.02
CA TYR A 169 -29.75 25.32 -56.70
C TYR A 169 -29.78 25.86 -55.26
N PHE A 170 -30.92 25.74 -54.57
CA PHE A 170 -31.14 26.26 -53.20
C PHE A 170 -31.16 25.17 -52.12
N LEU A 171 -30.87 23.92 -52.49
CA LEU A 171 -30.82 22.73 -51.64
C LEU A 171 -29.40 22.17 -51.60
#